data_AF-A0A953MR04-F1
#
_entry.id   AF-A0A953MR04-F1
#
_cell.length_a   1.000
_cell.length_b   1.000
_cell.length_c   1.000
_cell.angle_alpha   90.00
_cell.angle_beta   90.00
_cell.angle_gamma   90.00
#
_symmetry.space_group_name_H-M   'P 1'
#
loop_
_entity.id
_entity.type
_entity.pdbx_description
1 polymer ?
#
loop_
_entity_poly.entity_id
_entity_poly.type
_entity_poly.pdbx_seq_one_letter_code
_entity_poly.pdbx_strand_id
1 'polypeptide(L)'
;LLGYGSRVQGLDIRLNNMNSSDPTKIQLEQKLNSDDFKVSTWYDFHKDLYTFMQIERWGAYILLSLIIAIASFNILGSLSMSVIEKKRDIGILVSMGAEQKSILKIFMYEGLLIGTIGTLAGVIIGYGICYIHMKYNIYPLDPMQYKIDTMPLDVRLSDFFFITGVSMLLSFFASLLPAKRAAKINPLEAIKWE
;
A
#
# COMPACT_ATOMS: atom_id res chain seq x y z
N LEU A 1 -2.36 20.25 -47.20
CA LEU A 1 -1.28 19.29 -47.52
C LEU A 1 -1.73 17.83 -47.64
N LEU A 2 -3.00 17.47 -47.41
CA LEU A 2 -3.51 16.13 -47.75
C LEU A 2 -4.58 16.08 -48.84
N GLY A 3 -4.97 17.20 -49.47
CA GLY A 3 -5.72 17.16 -50.75
C GLY A 3 -7.07 16.44 -50.74
N TYR A 4 -7.70 16.25 -49.57
CA TYR A 4 -9.05 15.73 -49.46
C TYR A 4 -10.00 16.93 -49.31
N GLY A 5 -10.98 17.07 -50.19
CA GLY A 5 -12.00 18.13 -50.13
C GLY A 5 -12.97 17.97 -48.95
N SER A 6 -14.27 17.97 -49.20
CA SER A 6 -15.36 17.87 -48.21
C SER A 6 -15.68 16.44 -47.73
N ARG A 7 -14.68 15.54 -47.64
CA ARG A 7 -14.87 14.15 -47.18
C ARG A 7 -14.41 14.00 -45.73
N VAL A 8 -15.31 13.55 -44.86
CA VAL A 8 -15.05 13.28 -43.44
C VAL A 8 -14.28 11.96 -43.32
N GLN A 9 -13.06 11.99 -42.76
CA GLN A 9 -12.20 10.80 -42.59
C GLN A 9 -12.36 10.12 -41.24
N GLY A 10 -12.98 10.78 -40.26
CA GLY A 10 -13.16 10.24 -38.91
C GLY A 10 -14.07 11.12 -38.07
N LEU A 11 -14.69 10.50 -37.06
CA LEU A 11 -15.51 11.15 -36.06
C LEU A 11 -14.92 10.83 -34.69
N ASP A 12 -14.48 11.86 -33.98
CA ASP A 12 -13.98 11.71 -32.61
C ASP A 12 -15.12 11.89 -31.61
N ILE A 13 -15.37 10.87 -30.80
CA ILE A 13 -16.37 10.90 -29.74
C ILE A 13 -15.64 10.99 -28.40
N ARG A 14 -15.81 12.12 -27.69
CA ARG A 14 -15.24 12.30 -26.36
C ARG A 14 -16.21 11.79 -25.30
N LEU A 15 -15.77 10.81 -24.51
CA LEU A 15 -16.51 10.29 -23.37
C LEU A 15 -16.17 11.07 -22.10
N ASN A 16 -17.16 11.26 -21.22
CA ASN A 16 -16.93 11.90 -19.91
C ASN A 16 -16.21 10.97 -18.92
N ASN A 17 -16.32 9.65 -19.09
CA ASN A 17 -15.72 8.65 -18.21
C ASN A 17 -14.71 7.78 -18.97
N MET A 18 -13.45 7.80 -18.54
CA MET A 18 -12.36 6.99 -19.14
C MET A 18 -12.67 5.48 -19.13
N ASN A 19 -13.27 4.98 -18.04
CA ASN A 19 -13.59 3.57 -17.84
C ASN A 19 -14.75 3.06 -18.72
N SER A 20 -15.48 3.97 -19.38
CA SER A 20 -16.60 3.60 -20.26
C SER A 20 -16.18 3.40 -21.72
N SER A 21 -14.89 3.53 -22.02
CA SER A 21 -14.36 3.48 -23.39
C SER A 21 -14.50 2.11 -24.05
N ASP A 22 -14.10 1.02 -23.38
CA ASP A 22 -14.26 -0.36 -23.88
C ASP A 22 -15.73 -0.78 -24.10
N PRO A 23 -16.66 -0.61 -23.14
CA PRO A 23 -18.05 -0.98 -23.37
C PRO A 23 -18.71 -0.12 -24.45
N THR A 24 -18.32 1.15 -24.59
CA THR A 24 -18.86 2.03 -25.64
C THR A 24 -18.31 1.65 -27.02
N LYS A 25 -17.04 1.23 -27.11
CA LYS A 25 -16.46 0.69 -28.35
C LYS A 25 -17.26 -0.53 -28.83
N ILE A 26 -17.51 -1.50 -27.96
CA ILE A 26 -18.29 -2.71 -28.29
C ILE A 26 -19.71 -2.34 -28.75
N GLN A 27 -20.37 -1.39 -28.09
CA GLN A 27 -21.71 -0.94 -28.48
C GLN A 27 -21.74 -0.23 -29.85
N LEU A 28 -20.69 0.53 -30.17
CA LEU A 28 -20.54 1.22 -31.46
C LEU A 28 -20.19 0.24 -32.58
N GLU A 29 -19.31 -0.72 -32.34
CA GLU A 29 -18.96 -1.80 -33.28
C GLU A 29 -20.14 -2.74 -33.59
N GLN A 30 -21.08 -2.88 -32.65
CA GLN A 30 -22.32 -3.63 -32.86
C GLN A 30 -23.38 -2.84 -33.65
N LYS A 31 -23.38 -1.50 -33.55
CA LYS A 31 -24.33 -0.64 -34.24
C LYS A 31 -23.86 -0.18 -35.62
N LEU A 32 -22.55 -0.15 -35.87
CA LEU A 32 -21.95 0.15 -37.17
C LEU A 32 -21.44 -1.15 -37.80
N ASN A 33 -21.71 -1.36 -39.09
CA ASN A 33 -21.16 -2.49 -39.82
C ASN A 33 -19.63 -2.47 -39.77
N SER A 34 -19.03 -3.55 -39.26
CA SER A 34 -17.60 -3.65 -38.97
C SER A 34 -16.69 -3.67 -40.22
N ASP A 35 -17.26 -3.82 -41.41
CA ASP A 35 -16.53 -3.84 -42.68
C ASP A 35 -16.21 -2.43 -43.22
N ASP A 36 -17.04 -1.43 -42.91
CA ASP A 36 -16.86 -0.05 -43.43
C ASP A 36 -16.21 0.90 -42.42
N PHE A 37 -16.31 0.59 -41.12
CA PHE A 37 -15.86 1.49 -40.04
C PHE A 37 -15.02 0.76 -39.00
N LYS A 38 -13.82 1.27 -38.75
CA LYS A 38 -12.93 0.81 -37.68
C LYS A 38 -13.08 1.73 -36.46
N VAL A 39 -13.68 1.23 -35.38
CA VAL A 39 -13.73 1.94 -34.10
C VAL A 39 -12.44 1.66 -33.34
N SER A 40 -11.66 2.70 -33.04
CA SER A 40 -10.41 2.56 -32.28
C SER A 40 -10.46 3.48 -31.07
N THR A 41 -10.12 2.95 -29.91
CA THR A 41 -10.05 3.74 -28.66
C THR A 41 -8.67 4.39 -28.55
N TRP A 42 -8.54 5.49 -27.80
CA TRP A 42 -7.23 6.08 -27.47
C TRP A 42 -6.25 5.06 -26.85
N TYR A 43 -6.80 4.07 -26.13
CA TYR A 43 -6.09 2.92 -25.59
C TYR A 43 -5.41 2.06 -26.67
N ASP A 44 -6.08 1.82 -27.80
CA ASP A 44 -5.55 1.00 -28.89
C ASP A 44 -4.34 1.67 -29.56
N PHE A 45 -4.34 3.00 -29.62
CA PHE A 45 -3.24 3.78 -30.18
C PHE A 45 -2.00 3.87 -29.26
N HIS A 46 -2.17 3.70 -27.95
CA HIS A 46 -1.10 3.85 -26.95
C HIS A 46 -0.93 2.61 -26.06
N LYS A 47 -1.24 1.43 -26.59
CA LYS A 47 -1.24 0.17 -25.85
C LYS A 47 0.10 -0.13 -25.19
N ASP A 48 1.21 0.19 -25.85
CA ASP A 48 2.55 0.00 -25.30
C ASP A 48 2.76 0.84 -24.04
N LEU A 49 2.45 2.15 -24.09
CA LEU A 49 2.55 3.04 -22.93
C LEU A 49 1.70 2.55 -21.75
N TYR A 50 0.47 2.13 -22.00
CA TYR A 50 -0.39 1.63 -20.94
C TYR A 50 0.12 0.31 -20.35
N THR A 51 0.66 -0.57 -21.18
CA THR A 51 1.27 -1.84 -20.73
C THR A 51 2.51 -1.57 -19.87
N PHE A 52 3.37 -0.62 -20.26
CA PHE A 52 4.51 -0.19 -19.45
C PHE A 52 4.07 0.38 -18.10
N MET A 53 3.07 1.28 -18.07
CA MET A 53 2.53 1.84 -16.83
C MET A 53 1.93 0.75 -15.91
N GLN A 54 1.25 -0.26 -16.47
CA GLN A 54 0.74 -1.38 -15.68
C GLN A 54 1.86 -2.21 -15.07
N ILE A 55 2.88 -2.57 -15.85
CA ILE A 55 4.02 -3.36 -15.37
C ILE A 55 4.75 -2.61 -14.25
N GLU A 56 4.96 -1.30 -14.42
CA GLU A 56 5.58 -0.45 -13.39
C GLU A 56 4.76 -0.46 -12.10
N ARG A 57 3.44 -0.25 -12.20
CA ARG A 57 2.54 -0.29 -11.04
C ARG A 57 2.58 -1.65 -10.34
N TRP A 58 2.47 -2.75 -11.07
CA TRP A 58 2.54 -4.09 -10.50
C TRP A 58 3.89 -4.38 -9.86
N GLY A 59 4.99 -3.94 -10.47
CA GLY A 59 6.33 -4.04 -9.91
C GLY A 59 6.45 -3.29 -8.58
N ALA A 60 5.95 -2.07 -8.51
CA ALA A 60 5.92 -1.28 -7.28
C ALA A 60 5.07 -1.95 -6.19
N TYR A 61 3.90 -2.50 -6.52
CA TYR A 61 3.05 -3.24 -5.58
C TYR A 61 3.75 -4.47 -4.99
N ILE A 62 4.42 -5.27 -5.83
CA ILE A 62 5.15 -6.47 -5.37
C ILE A 62 6.28 -6.05 -4.42
N LEU A 63 7.06 -5.03 -4.79
CA LEU A 63 8.17 -4.54 -3.97
C LEU A 63 7.68 -4.00 -2.62
N LEU A 64 6.61 -3.20 -2.62
CA LEU A 64 6.00 -2.68 -1.38
C LEU A 64 5.52 -3.83 -0.48
N SER A 65 4.87 -4.85 -1.06
CA SER A 65 4.39 -6.01 -0.31
C SER A 65 5.52 -6.77 0.37
N LEU A 66 6.67 -6.90 -0.30
CA LEU A 66 7.85 -7.57 0.25
C LEU A 66 8.45 -6.79 1.43
N ILE A 67 8.55 -5.46 1.31
CA ILE A 67 9.02 -4.59 2.41
C ILE A 67 8.10 -4.73 3.63
N ILE A 68 6.78 -4.71 3.42
CA ILE A 68 5.79 -4.89 4.50
C ILE A 68 5.93 -6.26 5.15
N ALA A 69 6.17 -7.32 4.36
CA ALA A 69 6.39 -8.66 4.88
C ALA A 69 7.66 -8.72 5.77
N ILE A 70 8.78 -8.18 5.29
CA ILE A 70 10.05 -8.13 6.04
C ILE A 70 9.87 -7.33 7.34
N ALA A 71 9.20 -6.18 7.28
CA ALA A 71 8.93 -5.36 8.47
C ALA A 71 8.05 -6.11 9.50
N SER A 72 7.04 -6.85 9.03
CA SER A 72 6.17 -7.66 9.89
C SER A 72 6.95 -8.76 10.62
N PHE A 73 7.86 -9.45 9.91
CA PHE A 73 8.74 -10.45 10.52
C PHE A 73 9.70 -9.82 11.53
N ASN A 74 10.18 -8.60 11.28
CA ASN A 74 11.04 -7.89 12.21
C ASN A 74 10.33 -7.58 13.55
N ILE A 75 9.07 -7.10 13.48
CA ILE A 75 8.24 -6.88 14.66
C ILE A 75 8.01 -8.19 15.43
N LEU A 76 7.68 -9.28 14.72
CA LEU A 76 7.51 -10.60 15.33
C LEU A 76 8.78 -11.08 16.06
N GLY A 77 9.94 -10.91 15.41
CA GLY A 77 11.24 -11.27 15.99
C GLY A 77 11.56 -10.43 17.22
N SER A 78 11.40 -9.11 17.13
CA SER A 78 11.65 -8.18 18.23
C SER A 78 10.77 -8.46 19.45
N LEU A 79 9.46 -8.61 19.26
CA LEU A 79 8.54 -8.95 20.36
C LEU A 79 8.83 -10.33 20.94
N SER A 80 9.15 -11.33 20.10
CA SER A 80 9.51 -12.66 20.59
C SER A 80 10.80 -12.63 21.42
N MET A 81 11.79 -11.83 21.01
CA MET A 81 13.04 -11.63 21.75
C MET A 81 12.75 -10.97 23.10
N SER A 82 11.93 -9.91 23.14
CA SER A 82 11.52 -9.22 24.38
C SER A 82 10.89 -10.19 25.40
N VAL A 83 10.05 -11.13 24.92
CA VAL A 83 9.45 -12.19 25.75
C VAL A 83 10.50 -13.13 26.35
N ILE A 84 11.51 -13.52 25.55
CA ILE A 84 12.57 -14.43 26.00
C ILE A 84 13.45 -13.75 27.05
N GLU A 85 13.87 -12.51 26.79
CA GLU A 85 14.67 -11.72 27.73
C GLU A 85 13.95 -11.49 29.06
N LYS A 86 12.63 -11.27 29.02
CA LYS A 86 11.79 -11.06 30.21
C LYS A 86 11.18 -12.33 30.79
N LYS A 87 11.57 -13.53 30.34
CA LYS A 87 10.98 -14.81 30.78
C LYS A 87 11.03 -15.00 32.30
N ARG A 88 12.14 -14.59 32.95
CA ARG A 88 12.30 -14.66 34.42
C ARG A 88 11.32 -13.73 35.14
N ASP A 89 11.22 -12.48 34.70
CA ASP A 89 10.34 -11.47 35.30
C ASP A 89 8.87 -11.90 35.17
N ILE A 90 8.49 -12.49 34.03
CA ILE A 90 7.18 -13.12 33.83
C ILE A 90 6.96 -14.26 34.83
N GLY A 91 7.96 -15.13 35.03
CA GLY A 91 7.90 -16.22 36.01
C GLY A 91 7.69 -15.74 37.45
N ILE A 92 8.32 -14.64 37.84
CA ILE A 92 8.13 -14.00 39.15
C ILE A 92 6.69 -13.47 39.27
N LEU A 93 6.21 -12.74 38.25
CA LEU A 93 4.82 -12.22 38.22
C LEU A 93 3.78 -13.34 38.34
N VAL A 94 3.94 -14.44 37.59
CA VAL A 94 3.03 -15.59 37.68
C VAL A 94 3.09 -16.22 39.07
N SER A 95 4.29 -16.33 39.66
CA SER A 95 4.47 -16.88 41.01
C SER A 95 3.85 -16.00 42.09
N MET A 96 3.76 -14.68 41.86
CA MET A 96 3.03 -13.73 42.70
C MET A 96 1.51 -13.74 42.47
N GLY A 97 0.99 -14.59 41.56
CA GLY A 97 -0.43 -14.74 41.30
C GLY A 97 -0.97 -13.97 40.08
N ALA A 98 -0.10 -13.46 39.20
CA ALA A 98 -0.55 -12.79 37.98
C ALA A 98 -1.28 -13.78 37.03
N GLU A 99 -2.48 -13.40 36.59
CA GLU A 99 -3.25 -14.18 35.61
C GLU A 99 -2.58 -14.10 34.22
N GLN A 100 -2.63 -15.19 33.44
CA GLN A 100 -2.12 -15.24 32.06
C GLN A 100 -2.69 -14.12 31.17
N LYS A 101 -3.92 -13.68 31.44
CA LYS A 101 -4.56 -12.55 30.74
C LYS A 101 -3.83 -11.22 30.97
N SER A 102 -3.28 -10.99 32.16
CA SER A 102 -2.54 -9.77 32.47
C SER A 102 -1.23 -9.72 31.69
N ILE A 103 -0.53 -10.84 31.58
CA ILE A 103 0.70 -10.96 30.76
C ILE A 103 0.38 -10.72 29.29
N LEU A 104 -0.70 -11.33 28.79
CA LEU A 104 -1.14 -11.13 27.40
C LEU A 104 -1.46 -9.65 27.12
N LYS A 105 -2.12 -8.95 28.04
CA LYS A 105 -2.39 -7.51 27.91
C LYS A 105 -1.11 -6.69 27.83
N ILE A 106 -0.10 -6.96 28.67
CA ILE A 106 1.17 -6.20 28.67
C ILE A 106 1.82 -6.25 27.28
N PHE A 107 2.00 -7.45 26.73
CA PHE A 107 2.61 -7.61 25.41
C PHE A 107 1.73 -7.08 24.26
N MET A 108 0.41 -7.12 24.42
CA MET A 108 -0.51 -6.50 23.46
C MET A 108 -0.40 -4.97 23.48
N TYR A 109 -0.24 -4.35 24.66
CA TYR A 109 0.00 -2.92 24.79
C TYR A 109 1.38 -2.51 24.26
N GLU A 110 2.41 -3.33 24.49
CA GLU A 110 3.74 -3.11 23.92
C GLU A 110 3.69 -3.09 22.38
N GLY A 111 3.02 -4.08 21.78
CA GLY A 111 2.80 -4.12 20.33
C GLY A 111 1.98 -2.93 19.80
N LEU A 112 0.94 -2.52 20.52
CA LEU A 112 0.14 -1.33 20.18
C LEU A 112 0.95 -0.03 20.28
N LEU A 113 1.81 0.11 21.29
CA LEU A 113 2.68 1.27 21.45
C LEU A 113 3.69 1.36 20.31
N ILE A 114 4.36 0.25 19.99
CA ILE A 114 5.30 0.19 18.87
C ILE A 114 4.56 0.51 17.55
N GLY A 115 3.37 -0.07 17.34
CA GLY A 115 2.55 0.16 16.15
C GLY A 115 2.08 1.60 16.00
N THR A 116 1.64 2.24 17.08
CA THR A 116 1.18 3.64 17.07
C THR A 116 2.31 4.61 16.82
N ILE A 117 3.45 4.45 17.51
CA ILE A 117 4.63 5.29 17.31
C ILE A 117 5.16 5.13 15.88
N GLY A 118 5.26 3.88 15.40
CA GLY A 118 5.70 3.60 14.03
C GLY A 118 4.76 4.20 12.98
N THR A 119 3.45 4.08 13.17
CA THR A 119 2.45 4.64 12.25
C THR A 119 2.49 6.16 12.24
N LEU A 120 2.55 6.81 13.41
CA LEU A 120 2.66 8.27 13.50
C LEU A 120 3.94 8.78 12.82
N ALA A 121 5.08 8.16 13.12
CA ALA A 121 6.35 8.52 12.48
C ALA A 121 6.30 8.32 10.96
N GLY A 122 5.73 7.19 10.50
CA GLY A 122 5.58 6.88 9.08
C GLY A 122 4.68 7.89 8.35
N VAL A 123 3.55 8.28 8.94
CA VAL A 123 2.64 9.29 8.37
C VAL A 123 3.31 10.66 8.28
N ILE A 124 4.02 11.08 9.33
CA ILE A 124 4.73 12.37 9.35
C ILE A 124 5.83 12.40 8.28
N ILE A 125 6.64 11.35 8.20
CA ILE A 125 7.71 11.24 7.21
C ILE A 125 7.13 11.18 5.80
N GLY A 126 6.10 10.36 5.57
CA GLY A 126 5.45 10.21 4.27
C GLY A 126 4.83 11.53 3.78
N TYR A 127 4.07 12.21 4.65
CA TYR A 127 3.52 13.54 4.35
C TYR A 127 4.63 14.57 4.09
N GLY A 128 5.70 14.56 4.89
CA GLY A 128 6.86 15.43 4.70
C GLY A 128 7.51 15.24 3.32
N ILE A 129 7.70 13.99 2.89
CA ILE A 129 8.24 13.68 1.56
C ILE A 129 7.30 14.19 0.46
N CYS A 130 5.99 13.94 0.56
CA CYS A 130 5.02 14.46 -0.43
C CYS A 130 5.04 15.99 -0.50
N TYR A 131 5.06 16.66 0.65
CA TYR A 131 5.09 18.12 0.72
C TYR A 131 6.37 18.70 0.09
N ILE A 132 7.53 18.10 0.36
CA ILE A 132 8.80 18.52 -0.24
C ILE A 132 8.76 18.27 -1.75
N HIS A 133 8.22 17.14 -2.21
CA HIS A 133 8.12 16.83 -3.64
C HIS A 133 7.24 17.85 -4.37
N MET A 134 6.10 18.21 -3.80
CA MET A 134 5.19 19.24 -4.36
C MET A 134 5.82 20.64 -4.36
N LYS A 135 6.64 20.97 -3.35
CA LYS A 135 7.23 22.31 -3.20
C LYS A 135 8.49 22.52 -4.05
N TYR A 136 9.32 21.48 -4.18
CA TYR A 136 10.64 21.58 -4.80
C TYR A 136 10.72 20.97 -6.20
N ASN A 137 9.65 20.35 -6.72
CA ASN A 137 9.60 19.73 -8.06
C ASN A 137 10.90 18.96 -8.37
N ILE A 138 11.30 18.07 -7.47
CA ILE A 138 12.64 17.44 -7.45
C ILE A 138 12.95 16.70 -8.77
N TYR A 139 11.91 16.28 -9.49
CA TYR A 139 11.99 15.80 -10.87
C TYR A 139 11.28 16.77 -11.82
N PRO A 140 11.96 17.84 -12.27
CA PRO A 140 11.43 18.63 -13.37
C PRO A 140 11.44 17.73 -14.61
N LEU A 141 10.26 17.42 -15.16
CA LEU A 141 10.19 16.79 -16.46
C LEU A 141 10.71 17.79 -17.49
N ASP A 142 11.58 17.36 -18.40
CA ASP A 142 12.13 18.21 -19.45
C ASP A 142 10.97 18.80 -20.29
N PRO A 143 10.76 20.13 -20.28
CA PRO A 143 9.58 20.77 -20.89
C PRO A 143 9.50 20.58 -22.41
N MET A 144 10.54 20.05 -23.06
CA MET A 144 10.54 19.75 -24.49
C MET A 144 9.80 18.46 -24.88
N GLN A 145 9.59 17.50 -23.95
CA GLN A 145 8.94 16.21 -24.27
C GLN A 145 7.58 15.99 -23.57
N TYR A 146 7.36 16.61 -22.41
CA TYR A 146 6.13 16.42 -21.63
C TYR A 146 5.43 17.76 -21.37
N LYS A 147 4.21 17.90 -21.88
CA LYS A 147 3.35 19.09 -21.75
C LYS A 147 2.66 19.19 -20.37
N ILE A 148 3.31 18.63 -19.33
CA ILE A 148 2.82 18.54 -17.96
C ILE A 148 4.01 18.87 -17.04
N ASP A 149 3.98 20.00 -16.35
CA ASP A 149 5.09 20.55 -15.55
C ASP A 149 5.48 19.70 -14.33
N THR A 150 4.69 18.67 -13.98
CA THR A 150 4.99 17.76 -12.87
C THR A 150 4.11 16.52 -12.93
N MET A 151 4.58 15.40 -12.37
CA MET A 151 3.72 14.27 -12.06
C MET A 151 2.72 14.72 -10.98
N PRO A 152 1.40 14.83 -11.29
CA PRO A 152 0.44 15.33 -10.31
C PRO A 152 0.30 14.31 -9.18
N LEU A 153 0.89 14.61 -8.03
CA LEU A 153 0.70 13.85 -6.80
C LEU A 153 -0.66 14.23 -6.20
N ASP A 154 -1.66 13.40 -6.42
CA ASP A 154 -2.99 13.54 -5.81
C ASP A 154 -2.96 12.95 -4.39
N VAL A 155 -2.62 13.80 -3.41
CA VAL A 155 -2.50 13.41 -2.01
C VAL A 155 -3.90 13.43 -1.38
N ARG A 156 -4.58 12.27 -1.36
CA ARG A 156 -5.93 12.16 -0.80
C ARG A 156 -5.90 11.86 0.69
N LEU A 157 -6.64 12.64 1.48
CA LEU A 157 -6.80 12.37 2.92
C LEU A 157 -7.37 10.98 3.20
N SER A 158 -8.21 10.45 2.31
CA SER A 158 -8.74 9.08 2.41
C SER A 158 -7.64 8.03 2.51
N ASP A 159 -6.54 8.23 1.77
CA ASP A 159 -5.47 7.24 1.67
C ASP A 159 -4.65 7.23 2.96
N PHE A 160 -4.48 8.37 3.63
CA PHE A 160 -3.87 8.44 4.96
C PHE A 160 -4.66 7.66 6.00
N PHE A 161 -5.98 7.86 6.06
CA PHE A 161 -6.82 7.11 7.00
C PHE A 161 -6.80 5.61 6.72
N PHE A 162 -6.84 5.23 5.43
CA PHE A 162 -6.80 3.83 5.04
C PHE A 162 -5.47 3.17 5.40
N ILE A 163 -4.34 3.81 5.09
CA ILE A 163 -3.00 3.30 5.40
C ILE A 163 -2.79 3.21 6.91
N THR A 164 -3.21 4.23 7.67
CA THR A 164 -3.15 4.24 9.14
C THR A 164 -3.96 3.09 9.74
N GLY A 165 -5.17 2.85 9.21
CA GLY A 165 -6.00 1.73 9.65
C GLY A 165 -5.36 0.38 9.36
N VAL A 166 -4.82 0.19 8.15
CA VAL A 166 -4.16 -1.05 7.74
C VAL A 166 -2.88 -1.30 8.56
N SER A 167 -2.04 -0.28 8.77
CA SER A 167 -0.80 -0.43 9.55
C SER A 167 -1.10 -0.81 11.00
N MET A 168 -2.10 -0.19 11.61
CA MET A 168 -2.48 -0.47 12.99
C MET A 168 -3.08 -1.87 13.15
N LEU A 169 -3.89 -2.32 12.19
CA LEU A 169 -4.37 -3.71 12.14
C LEU A 169 -3.20 -4.69 12.00
N LEU A 170 -2.24 -4.39 11.13
CA LEU A 170 -1.08 -5.26 10.91
C LEU A 170 -0.22 -5.39 12.18
N SER A 171 0.05 -4.28 12.87
CA SER A 171 0.76 -4.30 14.17
C SER A 171 -0.01 -5.09 15.24
N PHE A 172 -1.33 -4.96 15.26
CA PHE A 172 -2.17 -5.74 16.17
C PHE A 172 -2.10 -7.25 15.89
N PHE A 173 -2.20 -7.67 14.63
CA PHE A 173 -2.06 -9.08 14.25
C PHE A 173 -0.64 -9.62 14.48
N ALA A 174 0.39 -8.82 14.22
CA ALA A 174 1.77 -9.19 14.47
C ALA A 174 2.04 -9.41 15.97
N SER A 175 1.47 -8.57 16.86
CA SER A 175 1.68 -8.69 18.31
C SER A 175 0.90 -9.83 18.98
N LEU A 176 -0.18 -10.31 18.37
CA LEU A 176 -0.99 -11.42 18.91
C LEU A 176 -0.23 -12.75 19.03
N LEU A 177 0.62 -13.07 18.06
CA LEU A 177 1.41 -14.31 18.06
C LEU A 177 2.41 -14.40 19.23
N PRO A 178 3.31 -13.41 19.47
CA PRO A 178 4.22 -13.41 20.60
C PRO A 178 3.48 -13.26 21.94
N ALA A 179 2.41 -12.46 22.03
CA ALA A 179 1.63 -12.30 23.26
C ALA A 179 1.01 -13.64 23.73
N LYS A 180 0.50 -14.46 22.80
CA LYS A 180 0.02 -15.81 23.11
C LYS A 180 1.14 -16.76 23.53
N ARG A 181 2.34 -16.63 22.95
CA ARG A 181 3.50 -17.43 23.37
C ARG A 181 3.97 -17.05 24.78
N ALA A 182 4.02 -15.75 25.10
CA ALA A 182 4.39 -15.25 26.42
C ALA A 182 3.45 -15.73 27.53
N ALA A 183 2.14 -15.70 27.27
CA ALA A 183 1.13 -16.10 28.24
C ALA A 183 1.16 -17.61 28.59
N LYS A 184 1.80 -18.44 27.75
CA LYS A 184 1.92 -19.89 27.97
C LYS A 184 3.23 -20.31 28.65
N ILE A 185 4.07 -19.36 29.06
CA ILE A 185 5.33 -19.68 29.75
C ILE A 185 5.01 -20.32 31.11
N ASN A 186 5.56 -21.52 31.34
CA ASN A 186 5.36 -22.27 32.56
C ASN A 186 6.35 -21.77 33.63
N PRO A 187 5.91 -21.32 34.82
CA PRO A 187 6.80 -20.72 35.83
C PRO A 187 7.93 -21.65 36.30
N LEU A 188 7.69 -22.97 36.34
CA LEU A 188 8.71 -23.97 36.67
C LEU A 188 9.84 -24.02 35.63
N GLU A 189 9.54 -23.79 34.35
CA GLU A 189 10.55 -23.68 33.29
C GLU A 189 11.19 -22.29 33.20
N ALA A 190 10.60 -21.26 33.80
CA ALA A 190 11.21 -19.94 33.87
C ALA A 190 12.30 -19.88 34.96
N ILE A 191 12.12 -20.64 36.04
CA ILE A 191 13.05 -20.67 37.20
C ILE A 191 14.15 -21.72 37.02
N LYS A 192 13.89 -22.84 36.33
CA LYS A 192 14.89 -23.91 36.05
C LYS A 192 15.92 -23.56 34.95
N TRP A 193 15.94 -22.35 34.42
CA TRP A 193 16.90 -21.94 33.38
C TRP A 193 18.25 -21.46 33.96
N GLU A 194 18.65 -22.06 35.08
CA GLU A 194 20.03 -22.22 35.57
C GLU A 194 20.28 -23.70 35.88
#